data_AF-A0A5D0N1S3-F1
#
_entry.id   AF-A0A5D0N1S3-F1
#
_cell.length_a   1.000
_cell.length_b   1.000
_cell.length_c   1.000
_cell.angle_alpha   90.00
_cell.angle_beta   90.00
_cell.angle_gamma   90.00
#
_symmetry.space_group_name_H-M   'P 1'
#
loop_
_entity.id
_entity.type
_entity.pdbx_description
1 polymer ?
#
loop_
_entity_poly.entity_id
_entity_poly.type
_entity_poly.pdbx_seq_one_letter_code
_entity_poly.pdbx_strand_id
1 'polypeptide(L)'
;MLPIDREQFAAGVRWWRTRTSWPNDFHNSDYEVLAAQNPHGDFRDSWWAGFLPRLTAWKALRPLSQADVTGLFTEHRDELSQAWHQACAPVKDLDITGVTWDQVRTFPGVVAWLKPTRSGSAVFPSKFCHFLLPRIFPVFDNAAVGGSCTYETYFNLIKGTWEATPAALQAELEAELSEIIEGCGRSPLCEGFPKVTKTVELALIGRRHP
;
A
#
# COMPACT_ATOMS: atom_id res chain seq x y z
N MET A 1 -14.53 -13.50 -5.09
CA MET A 1 -13.82 -12.41 -5.80
C MET A 1 -13.58 -12.84 -7.24
N LEU A 2 -13.48 -11.91 -8.19
CA LEU A 2 -13.14 -12.24 -9.57
C LEU A 2 -11.61 -12.43 -9.70
N PRO A 3 -11.14 -13.45 -10.42
CA PRO A 3 -9.71 -13.61 -10.73
C PRO A 3 -9.21 -12.44 -11.58
N ILE A 4 -7.88 -12.30 -11.64
CA ILE A 4 -7.24 -11.39 -12.58
C ILE A 4 -7.39 -11.94 -14.00
N ASP A 5 -7.77 -11.05 -14.92
CA ASP A 5 -7.64 -11.26 -16.35
C ASP A 5 -6.35 -10.58 -16.84
N ARG A 6 -5.64 -11.23 -17.78
CA ARG A 6 -4.34 -10.74 -18.28
C ARG A 6 -4.48 -9.40 -19.01
N GLU A 7 -5.57 -9.18 -19.74
CA GLU A 7 -5.82 -7.91 -20.42
C GLU A 7 -6.07 -6.78 -19.41
N GLN A 8 -6.72 -7.09 -18.28
CA GLN A 8 -6.92 -6.13 -17.18
C GLN A 8 -5.58 -5.72 -16.57
N PHE A 9 -4.67 -6.67 -16.31
CA PHE A 9 -3.32 -6.33 -15.83
C PHE A 9 -2.57 -5.44 -16.84
N ALA A 10 -2.56 -5.83 -18.12
CA ALA A 10 -1.89 -5.07 -19.17
C ALA A 10 -2.47 -3.66 -19.36
N ALA A 11 -3.80 -3.50 -19.27
CA ALA A 11 -4.47 -2.20 -19.30
C ALA A 11 -4.07 -1.33 -18.11
N GLY A 12 -3.96 -1.92 -16.92
CA GLY A 12 -3.47 -1.25 -15.72
C GLY A 12 -2.05 -0.71 -15.88
N VAL A 13 -1.14 -1.54 -16.40
CA VAL A 13 0.24 -1.15 -16.72
C VAL A 13 0.28 0.03 -17.70
N ARG A 14 -0.51 -0.04 -18.79
CA ARG A 14 -0.61 1.07 -19.77
C ARG A 14 -1.14 2.34 -19.13
N TRP A 15 -2.18 2.23 -18.31
CA TRP A 15 -2.78 3.37 -17.63
C TRP A 15 -1.77 4.03 -16.69
N TRP A 16 -1.06 3.24 -15.87
CA TRP A 16 -0.02 3.74 -14.97
C TRP A 16 1.00 4.59 -15.73
N ARG A 17 1.55 4.05 -16.82
CA ARG A 17 2.61 4.68 -17.61
C ARG A 17 2.16 5.93 -18.39
N THR A 18 0.88 6.06 -18.71
CA THR A 18 0.39 7.11 -19.64
C THR A 18 -0.53 8.13 -19.01
N ARG A 19 -1.21 7.79 -17.92
CA ARG A 19 -2.24 8.62 -17.29
C ARG A 19 -1.83 9.16 -15.93
N THR A 20 -0.68 8.77 -15.42
CA THR A 20 -0.14 9.27 -14.15
C THR A 20 1.15 10.04 -14.37
N SER A 21 1.52 10.85 -13.39
CA SER A 21 2.88 11.39 -13.28
C SER A 21 3.76 10.51 -12.38
N TRP A 22 3.35 9.26 -12.13
CA TRP A 22 4.08 8.34 -11.26
C TRP A 22 5.31 7.76 -11.98
N PRO A 23 6.33 7.33 -11.23
CA PRO A 23 7.50 6.69 -11.78
C PRO A 23 7.17 5.44 -12.60
N ASN A 24 7.93 5.21 -13.68
CA ASN A 24 7.80 4.03 -14.54
C ASN A 24 8.27 2.73 -13.88
N ASP A 25 9.00 2.82 -12.77
CA ASP A 25 9.44 1.68 -11.94
C ASP A 25 8.38 1.26 -10.91
N PHE A 26 7.16 1.81 -11.00
CA PHE A 26 6.06 1.53 -10.07
C PHE A 26 6.40 1.84 -8.61
N HIS A 27 7.28 2.82 -8.40
CA HIS A 27 7.87 3.20 -7.11
C HIS A 27 8.86 2.17 -6.52
N ASN A 28 9.43 1.27 -7.33
CA ASN A 28 10.44 0.31 -6.88
C ASN A 28 11.58 0.95 -6.07
N SER A 29 12.15 2.03 -6.60
CA SER A 29 13.23 2.78 -5.93
C SER A 29 12.81 3.40 -4.60
N ASP A 30 11.54 3.72 -4.40
CA ASP A 30 11.04 4.20 -3.10
C ASP A 30 10.98 3.06 -2.07
N TYR A 31 10.67 1.83 -2.48
CA TYR A 31 10.51 0.70 -1.55
C TYR A 31 11.82 0.30 -0.86
N GLU A 32 12.98 0.49 -1.51
CA GLU A 32 14.30 0.31 -0.87
C GLU A 32 14.44 1.20 0.37
N VAL A 33 13.96 2.44 0.27
CA VAL A 33 14.03 3.40 1.37
C VAL A 33 12.95 3.14 2.42
N LEU A 34 11.74 2.79 1.98
CA LEU A 34 10.60 2.53 2.87
C LEU A 34 10.83 1.32 3.78
N ALA A 35 11.36 0.22 3.24
CA ALA A 35 11.63 -1.00 4.01
C ALA A 35 12.63 -0.77 5.16
N ALA A 36 13.54 0.20 5.02
CA ALA A 36 14.58 0.48 6.01
C ALA A 36 14.16 1.52 7.07
N GLN A 37 13.07 2.27 6.88
CA GLN A 37 12.81 3.49 7.67
C GLN A 37 12.30 3.24 9.08
N ASN A 38 11.53 2.17 9.32
CA ASN A 38 11.03 1.86 10.67
C ASN A 38 10.74 0.35 10.88
N PRO A 39 11.75 -0.53 10.82
CA PRO A 39 11.58 -1.98 10.89
C PRO A 39 11.06 -2.50 12.24
N HIS A 40 11.00 -1.63 13.25
CA HIS A 40 10.64 -1.97 14.63
C HIS A 40 9.43 -1.18 15.16
N GLY A 41 8.82 -0.30 14.36
CA GLY A 41 7.66 0.50 14.80
C GLY A 41 7.99 1.48 15.92
N ASP A 42 9.17 2.08 15.85
CA ASP A 42 9.64 3.09 16.79
C ASP A 42 9.18 4.48 16.31
N PHE A 43 7.96 4.86 16.68
CA PHE A 43 7.28 6.05 16.17
C PHE A 43 7.74 7.33 16.88
N ARG A 44 9.02 7.70 16.72
CA ARG A 44 9.59 8.92 17.31
C ARG A 44 9.35 10.16 16.45
N ASP A 45 9.47 11.33 17.06
CA ASP A 45 9.42 12.63 16.36
C ASP A 45 10.44 12.72 15.22
N SER A 46 11.66 12.22 15.44
CA SER A 46 12.72 12.23 14.43
C SER A 46 12.39 11.33 13.23
N TRP A 47 11.75 10.18 13.46
CA TRP A 47 11.25 9.34 12.39
C TRP A 47 10.10 10.04 11.64
N TRP A 48 9.15 10.60 12.39
CA TRP A 48 7.97 11.28 11.84
C TRP A 48 8.35 12.45 10.93
N ALA A 49 9.35 13.22 11.30
CA ALA A 49 9.88 14.33 10.49
C ALA A 49 10.37 13.88 9.10
N GLY A 50 10.92 12.66 8.98
CA GLY A 50 11.32 12.08 7.70
C GLY A 50 10.17 11.41 6.94
N PHE A 51 9.17 10.89 7.66
CA PHE A 51 8.04 10.15 7.09
C PHE A 51 6.93 11.08 6.54
N LEU A 52 6.61 12.16 7.25
CA LEU A 52 5.54 13.09 6.91
C LEU A 52 5.68 13.75 5.51
N PRO A 53 6.88 14.14 5.05
CA PRO A 53 7.08 14.63 3.69
C PRO A 53 6.65 13.62 2.62
N ARG A 54 6.88 12.32 2.84
CA ARG A 54 6.48 11.27 1.88
C ARG A 54 4.96 11.13 1.80
N LEU A 55 4.27 11.13 2.95
CA LEU A 55 2.81 11.14 3.00
C LEU A 55 2.23 12.38 2.29
N THR A 56 2.87 13.52 2.46
CA THR A 56 2.49 14.78 1.79
C THR A 56 2.65 14.66 0.28
N ALA A 57 3.77 14.13 -0.20
CA ALA A 57 4.04 13.94 -1.63
C ALA A 57 2.99 13.03 -2.29
N TRP A 58 2.52 12.01 -1.56
CA TRP A 58 1.44 11.12 -1.98
C TRP A 58 0.03 11.69 -1.75
N LYS A 59 -0.06 12.98 -1.38
CA LYS A 59 -1.31 13.72 -1.13
C LYS A 59 -2.20 13.08 -0.05
N ALA A 60 -1.63 12.28 0.86
CA ALA A 60 -2.38 11.52 1.87
C ALA A 60 -3.03 12.43 2.93
N LEU A 61 -2.44 13.60 3.20
CA LEU A 61 -2.86 14.49 4.29
C LEU A 61 -4.11 15.31 3.98
N ARG A 62 -4.50 15.46 2.71
CA ARG A 62 -5.60 16.37 2.33
C ARG A 62 -6.93 15.96 2.98
N PRO A 63 -7.73 16.93 3.49
CA PRO A 63 -7.50 18.37 3.48
C PRO A 63 -6.74 18.92 4.72
N LEU A 64 -6.30 18.06 5.64
CA LEU A 64 -5.63 18.49 6.87
C LEU A 64 -4.22 19.02 6.61
N SER A 65 -3.76 19.91 7.49
CA SER A 65 -2.39 20.40 7.45
C SER A 65 -1.42 19.38 8.04
N GLN A 66 -0.12 19.56 7.76
CA GLN A 66 0.94 18.79 8.40
C GLN A 66 0.95 18.98 9.93
N ALA A 67 0.63 20.20 10.40
CA ALA A 67 0.58 20.50 11.83
C ALA A 67 -0.54 19.74 12.53
N ASP A 68 -1.74 19.70 11.94
CA ASP A 68 -2.89 18.98 12.51
C ASP A 68 -2.58 17.48 12.66
N VAL A 69 -2.06 16.85 11.61
CA VAL A 69 -1.73 15.42 11.62
C VAL A 69 -0.56 15.15 12.57
N THR A 70 0.40 16.07 12.71
CA THR A 70 1.51 15.95 13.67
C THR A 70 1.04 16.05 15.12
N GLY A 71 0.07 16.91 15.40
CA GLY A 71 -0.57 16.99 16.72
C GLY A 71 -1.19 15.64 17.10
N LEU A 72 -2.00 15.07 16.22
CA LEU A 72 -2.63 13.75 16.42
C LEU A 72 -1.61 12.61 16.49
N PHE A 73 -0.54 12.66 15.71
CA PHE A 73 0.56 11.71 15.81
C PHE A 73 1.22 11.74 17.18
N THR A 74 1.45 12.94 17.73
CA THR A 74 2.04 13.09 19.07
C THR A 74 1.10 12.58 20.15
N GLU A 75 -0.20 12.86 20.02
CA GLU A 75 -1.24 12.40 20.93
C GLU A 75 -1.38 10.87 20.96
N HIS A 76 -1.31 10.20 19.81
CA HIS A 76 -1.59 8.75 19.69
C HIS A 76 -0.34 7.88 19.45
N ARG A 77 0.84 8.40 19.78
CA ARG A 77 2.13 7.73 19.51
C ARG A 77 2.24 6.37 20.19
N ASP A 78 1.83 6.30 21.45
CA ASP A 78 1.98 5.11 22.27
C ASP A 78 1.04 4.01 21.79
N GLU A 79 -0.20 4.37 21.44
CA GLU A 79 -1.17 3.45 20.83
C GLU A 79 -0.71 2.96 19.47
N LEU A 80 -0.09 3.83 18.66
CA LEU A 80 0.47 3.44 17.36
C LEU A 80 1.60 2.42 17.53
N SER A 81 2.49 2.66 18.49
CA SER A 81 3.59 1.74 18.85
C SER A 81 3.04 0.42 19.35
N GLN A 82 2.08 0.43 20.27
CA GLN A 82 1.45 -0.77 20.79
C GLN A 82 0.77 -1.59 19.69
N ALA A 83 -0.01 -0.93 18.83
CA ALA A 83 -0.71 -1.58 17.73
C ALA A 83 0.26 -2.20 16.72
N TRP A 84 1.40 -1.55 16.43
CA TRP A 84 2.43 -2.14 15.60
C TRP A 84 3.00 -3.43 16.21
N HIS A 85 3.41 -3.40 17.47
CA HIS A 85 4.01 -4.56 18.13
C HIS A 85 3.04 -5.74 18.23
N GLN A 86 1.74 -5.46 18.37
CA GLN A 86 0.70 -6.49 18.45
C GLN A 86 0.33 -7.06 17.07
N ALA A 87 0.13 -6.20 16.07
CA ALA A 87 -0.52 -6.57 14.81
C ALA A 87 0.46 -6.71 13.63
N CYS A 88 1.56 -5.96 13.63
CA CYS A 88 2.48 -5.86 12.49
C CYS A 88 3.79 -6.61 12.73
N ALA A 89 4.44 -6.39 13.87
CA ALA A 89 5.74 -7.00 14.16
C ALA A 89 5.76 -8.54 14.05
N PRO A 90 4.73 -9.30 14.46
CA PRO A 90 4.72 -10.77 14.35
C PRO A 90 4.64 -11.30 12.92
N VAL A 91 4.18 -10.48 11.97
CA VAL A 91 3.88 -10.89 10.59
C VAL A 91 4.64 -10.09 9.54
N LYS A 92 5.52 -9.17 9.94
CA LYS A 92 6.17 -8.18 9.07
C LYS A 92 6.96 -8.77 7.90
N ASP A 93 7.42 -10.01 8.03
CA ASP A 93 8.22 -10.71 7.01
C ASP A 93 7.33 -11.49 6.01
N LEU A 94 6.01 -11.53 6.25
CA LEU A 94 5.02 -12.10 5.34
C LEU A 94 4.58 -11.07 4.29
N ASP A 95 3.75 -11.52 3.36
CA ASP A 95 2.94 -10.65 2.50
C ASP A 95 1.44 -10.84 2.80
N ILE A 96 0.61 -10.12 2.05
CA ILE A 96 -0.85 -10.15 2.18
C ILE A 96 -1.46 -11.57 2.07
N THR A 97 -0.78 -12.51 1.42
CA THR A 97 -1.27 -13.90 1.32
C THR A 97 -1.10 -14.65 2.63
N GLY A 98 -0.08 -14.32 3.43
CA GLY A 98 0.23 -14.94 4.71
C GLY A 98 -0.53 -14.39 5.92
N VAL A 99 -1.38 -13.36 5.74
CA VAL A 99 -2.10 -12.71 6.83
C VAL A 99 -3.60 -12.59 6.58
N THR A 100 -4.38 -12.47 7.66
CA THR A 100 -5.80 -12.10 7.63
C THR A 100 -5.99 -10.66 8.07
N TRP A 101 -7.12 -10.05 7.68
CA TRP A 101 -7.46 -8.71 8.17
C TRP A 101 -7.50 -8.65 9.70
N ASP A 102 -8.09 -9.65 10.36
CA ASP A 102 -8.20 -9.65 11.82
C ASP A 102 -6.86 -9.66 12.55
N GLN A 103 -5.81 -10.23 11.95
CA GLN A 103 -4.46 -10.17 12.52
C GLN A 103 -3.88 -8.76 12.48
N VAL A 104 -4.17 -7.99 11.43
CA VAL A 104 -3.51 -6.71 11.16
C VAL A 104 -4.37 -5.48 11.46
N ARG A 105 -5.70 -5.63 11.58
CA ARG A 105 -6.71 -4.54 11.62
C ARG A 105 -6.48 -3.48 12.70
N THR A 106 -5.88 -3.85 13.82
CA THR A 106 -5.67 -2.93 14.95
C THR A 106 -4.76 -1.78 14.53
N PHE A 107 -3.71 -2.04 13.75
CA PHE A 107 -2.76 -1.00 13.34
C PHE A 107 -3.38 0.04 12.39
N PRO A 108 -4.01 -0.32 11.26
CA PRO A 108 -4.73 0.65 10.43
C PRO A 108 -5.86 1.37 11.17
N GLY A 109 -6.47 0.71 12.17
CA GLY A 109 -7.47 1.32 13.05
C GLY A 109 -6.93 2.51 13.84
N VAL A 110 -5.76 2.35 14.48
CA VAL A 110 -5.08 3.44 15.19
C VAL A 110 -4.56 4.50 14.22
N VAL A 111 -4.01 4.09 13.08
CA VAL A 111 -3.55 5.04 12.04
C VAL A 111 -4.68 5.96 11.57
N ALA A 112 -5.92 5.46 11.50
CA ALA A 112 -7.06 6.29 11.12
C ALA A 112 -7.35 7.45 12.11
N TRP A 113 -6.91 7.35 13.37
CA TRP A 113 -7.02 8.43 14.35
C TRP A 113 -6.11 9.62 14.03
N LEU A 114 -5.01 9.38 13.31
CA LEU A 114 -4.10 10.46 12.89
C LEU A 114 -4.70 11.37 11.82
N LYS A 115 -5.76 10.91 11.16
CA LYS A 115 -6.52 11.69 10.18
C LYS A 115 -7.99 11.29 10.19
N PRO A 116 -8.77 11.75 11.19
CA PRO A 116 -10.17 11.44 11.27
C PRO A 116 -10.89 12.06 10.06
N THR A 117 -11.68 11.24 9.37
CA THR A 117 -12.52 11.70 8.25
C THR A 117 -13.96 11.32 8.51
N ARG A 118 -14.90 12.19 8.12
CA ARG A 118 -16.34 11.95 8.32
C ARG A 118 -16.85 10.65 7.69
N SER A 119 -16.17 10.15 6.65
CA SER A 119 -16.57 8.97 5.88
C SER A 119 -15.72 7.73 6.16
N GLY A 120 -14.75 7.77 7.09
CA GLY A 120 -13.87 6.62 7.35
C GLY A 120 -13.03 6.21 6.13
N SER A 121 -12.54 7.19 5.36
CA SER A 121 -11.79 6.96 4.12
C SER A 121 -10.53 6.11 4.32
N ALA A 122 -10.35 5.08 3.49
CA ALA A 122 -9.17 4.21 3.49
C ALA A 122 -7.90 4.88 2.92
N VAL A 123 -7.98 6.07 2.32
CA VAL A 123 -6.86 6.68 1.57
C VAL A 123 -5.65 6.96 2.47
N PHE A 124 -5.86 7.55 3.65
CA PHE A 124 -4.75 7.85 4.56
C PHE A 124 -4.22 6.60 5.27
N PRO A 125 -5.07 5.77 5.90
CA PRO A 125 -4.59 4.53 6.51
C PRO A 125 -3.84 3.63 5.55
N SER A 126 -4.33 3.48 4.30
CA SER A 126 -3.65 2.63 3.32
C SER A 126 -2.26 3.14 2.95
N LYS A 127 -2.08 4.43 2.69
CA LYS A 127 -0.76 5.00 2.34
C LYS A 127 0.21 4.92 3.50
N PHE A 128 -0.23 5.26 4.71
CA PHE A 128 0.60 5.17 5.91
C PHE A 128 1.04 3.72 6.17
N CYS A 129 0.09 2.79 6.18
CA CYS A 129 0.39 1.38 6.46
C CYS A 129 1.25 0.76 5.37
N HIS A 130 0.97 1.07 4.09
CA HIS A 130 1.75 0.59 2.95
C HIS A 130 3.20 1.06 2.98
N PHE A 131 3.47 2.28 3.45
CA PHE A 131 4.85 2.76 3.55
C PHE A 131 5.68 2.01 4.59
N LEU A 132 5.03 1.36 5.56
CA LEU A 132 5.72 0.58 6.58
C LEU A 132 5.80 -0.91 6.23
N LEU A 133 4.72 -1.49 5.71
CA LEU A 133 4.65 -2.90 5.31
C LEU A 133 3.97 -3.04 3.94
N PRO A 134 4.67 -2.67 2.85
CA PRO A 134 4.07 -2.58 1.52
C PRO A 134 3.54 -3.92 1.01
N ARG A 135 4.21 -5.02 1.38
CA ARG A 135 3.83 -6.39 1.01
C ARG A 135 2.51 -6.84 1.64
N ILE A 136 2.10 -6.24 2.75
CA ILE A 136 0.90 -6.60 3.51
C ILE A 136 -0.25 -5.64 3.21
N PHE A 137 0.02 -4.34 3.27
CA PHE A 137 -0.99 -3.31 3.22
C PHE A 137 -1.11 -2.73 1.81
N PRO A 138 -2.20 -3.00 1.06
CA PRO A 138 -2.36 -2.43 -0.28
C PRO A 138 -2.68 -0.93 -0.20
N VAL A 139 -2.19 -0.15 -1.18
CA VAL A 139 -2.52 1.28 -1.32
C VAL A 139 -3.90 1.43 -1.92
N PHE A 140 -4.75 2.23 -1.28
CA PHE A 140 -6.03 2.61 -1.85
C PHE A 140 -5.93 3.98 -2.52
N ASP A 141 -6.10 4.01 -3.85
CA ASP A 141 -6.22 5.23 -4.63
C ASP A 141 -7.60 5.31 -5.31
N ASN A 142 -8.46 6.21 -4.82
CA ASN A 142 -9.78 6.49 -5.39
C ASN A 142 -9.73 6.91 -6.87
N ALA A 143 -8.69 7.65 -7.28
CA ALA A 143 -8.58 8.10 -8.66
C ALA A 143 -8.32 6.92 -9.60
N ALA A 144 -7.55 5.93 -9.14
CA ALA A 144 -7.15 4.78 -9.95
C ALA A 144 -8.17 3.63 -9.86
N VAL A 145 -8.59 3.24 -8.65
CA VAL A 145 -9.45 2.06 -8.43
C VAL A 145 -10.93 2.40 -8.32
N GLY A 146 -11.25 3.58 -7.79
CA GLY A 146 -12.62 4.10 -7.75
C GLY A 146 -13.45 3.65 -6.56
N GLY A 147 -14.59 4.31 -6.38
CA GLY A 147 -15.56 4.01 -5.33
C GLY A 147 -15.20 4.60 -3.97
N SER A 148 -15.88 4.10 -2.94
CA SER A 148 -15.60 4.36 -1.53
C SER A 148 -15.82 3.04 -0.81
N CYS A 149 -14.79 2.54 -0.13
CA CYS A 149 -14.89 1.35 0.69
C CYS A 149 -14.07 1.53 1.98
N THR A 150 -14.41 0.72 2.98
CA THR A 150 -13.58 0.58 4.17
C THR A 150 -12.25 -0.06 3.78
N TYR A 151 -11.22 0.15 4.60
CA TYR A 151 -9.92 -0.42 4.29
C TYR A 151 -9.94 -1.96 4.33
N GLU A 152 -10.72 -2.53 5.24
CA GLU A 152 -11.00 -3.97 5.30
C GLU A 152 -11.55 -4.54 3.99
N THR A 153 -12.60 -3.91 3.44
CA THR A 153 -13.20 -4.36 2.18
C THR A 153 -12.18 -4.31 1.05
N TYR A 154 -11.34 -3.28 1.01
CA TYR A 154 -10.28 -3.18 0.01
C TYR A 154 -9.18 -4.22 0.21
N PHE A 155 -8.73 -4.44 1.45
CA PHE A 155 -7.75 -5.48 1.79
C PHE A 155 -8.23 -6.85 1.34
N ASN A 156 -9.47 -7.21 1.70
CA ASN A 156 -10.08 -8.49 1.34
C ASN A 156 -10.34 -8.61 -0.18
N LEU A 157 -10.63 -7.50 -0.88
CA LEU A 157 -10.69 -7.47 -2.34
C LEU A 157 -9.35 -7.84 -2.96
N ILE A 158 -8.26 -7.21 -2.53
CA ILE A 158 -6.92 -7.48 -3.07
C ILE A 158 -6.53 -8.94 -2.82
N LYS A 159 -6.61 -9.38 -1.55
CA LYS A 159 -6.26 -10.74 -1.14
C LYS A 159 -7.11 -11.78 -1.87
N GLY A 160 -8.43 -11.62 -1.86
CA GLY A 160 -9.34 -12.57 -2.48
C GLY A 160 -9.27 -12.59 -4.00
N THR A 161 -8.97 -11.47 -4.67
CA THR A 161 -8.71 -11.47 -6.12
C THR A 161 -7.42 -12.20 -6.46
N TRP A 162 -6.37 -12.05 -5.67
CA TRP A 162 -5.15 -12.84 -5.83
C TRP A 162 -5.44 -14.34 -5.66
N GLU A 163 -6.04 -14.72 -4.54
CA GLU A 163 -6.35 -16.12 -4.20
C GLU A 163 -7.30 -16.79 -5.20
N ALA A 164 -8.21 -16.03 -5.84
CA ALA A 164 -9.07 -16.54 -6.90
C ALA A 164 -8.33 -16.75 -8.24
N THR A 165 -7.17 -16.12 -8.43
CA THR A 165 -6.38 -16.20 -9.67
C THR A 165 -5.60 -17.52 -9.73
N PRO A 166 -5.64 -18.29 -10.84
CA PRO A 166 -4.89 -19.54 -10.95
C PRO A 166 -3.39 -19.36 -10.69
N ALA A 167 -2.77 -20.29 -9.97
CA ALA A 167 -1.36 -20.21 -9.57
C ALA A 167 -0.39 -20.06 -10.77
N ALA A 168 -0.70 -20.66 -11.91
CA ALA A 168 0.09 -20.49 -13.13
C ALA A 168 0.06 -19.02 -13.60
N LEU A 169 -1.13 -18.40 -13.62
CA LEU A 169 -1.28 -17.00 -14.01
C LEU A 169 -0.68 -16.05 -12.96
N GLN A 170 -0.77 -16.38 -11.67
CA GLN A 170 -0.08 -15.63 -10.61
C GLN A 170 1.43 -15.53 -10.88
N ALA A 171 2.08 -16.67 -11.14
CA ALA A 171 3.52 -16.72 -11.44
C ALA A 171 3.88 -15.95 -12.71
N GLU A 172 3.07 -16.07 -13.76
CA GLU A 172 3.25 -15.33 -15.01
C GLU A 172 3.17 -13.81 -14.81
N LEU A 173 2.17 -13.33 -14.06
CA LEU A 173 1.98 -11.90 -13.80
C LEU A 173 3.08 -11.31 -12.90
N GLU A 174 3.57 -12.06 -11.92
CA GLU A 174 4.71 -11.63 -11.10
C GLU A 174 6.01 -11.55 -11.90
N ALA A 175 6.25 -12.52 -12.78
CA ALA A 175 7.39 -12.50 -13.69
C ALA A 175 7.29 -11.29 -14.63
N GLU A 176 6.14 -11.09 -15.27
CA GLU A 176 5.90 -9.96 -16.18
C GLU A 176 6.07 -8.61 -15.48
N LEU A 177 5.53 -8.44 -14.26
CA LEU A 177 5.72 -7.21 -13.49
C LEU A 177 7.19 -6.99 -13.13
N SER A 178 7.91 -8.04 -12.75
CA SER A 178 9.34 -7.97 -12.42
C SER A 178 10.15 -7.53 -13.64
N GLU A 179 9.94 -8.16 -14.80
CA GLU A 179 10.59 -7.80 -16.07
C GLU A 179 10.29 -6.36 -16.48
N ILE A 180 9.04 -5.92 -16.31
CA ILE A 180 8.62 -4.55 -16.59
C ILE A 180 9.39 -3.55 -15.73
N ILE A 181 9.49 -3.80 -14.43
CA ILE A 181 10.17 -2.90 -13.47
C ILE A 181 11.66 -2.86 -13.75
N GLU A 182 12.29 -4.03 -13.91
CA GLU A 182 13.72 -4.15 -14.18
C GLU A 182 14.09 -3.55 -15.53
N GLY A 183 13.24 -3.70 -16.56
CA GLY A 183 13.43 -3.08 -17.87
C GLY A 183 13.23 -1.55 -17.89
N CYS A 184 12.55 -0.98 -16.89
CA CYS A 184 12.37 0.47 -16.73
C CYS A 184 13.38 1.10 -15.76
N GLY A 185 13.95 0.28 -14.87
CA GLY A 185 14.73 0.69 -13.71
C GLY A 185 16.19 1.00 -14.01
N ARG A 186 16.80 1.76 -13.09
CA ARG A 186 18.26 1.86 -12.96
C ARG A 186 18.82 0.86 -11.92
N SER A 187 17.94 0.21 -11.17
CA SER A 187 18.23 -0.67 -10.03
C SER A 187 17.46 -1.99 -10.17
N PRO A 188 17.97 -3.10 -9.60
CA PRO A 188 17.25 -4.36 -9.51
C PRO A 188 15.89 -4.21 -8.80
N LEU A 189 15.00 -5.19 -8.99
CA LEU A 189 13.76 -5.24 -8.23
C LEU A 189 14.07 -5.35 -6.72
N CYS A 190 13.49 -4.46 -5.92
CA CYS A 190 13.67 -4.48 -4.47
C CYS A 190 13.06 -5.75 -3.88
N GLU A 191 13.76 -6.41 -2.95
CA GLU A 191 13.25 -7.59 -2.25
C GLU A 191 11.94 -7.28 -1.50
N GLY A 192 11.82 -6.07 -0.95
CA GLY A 192 10.61 -5.57 -0.28
C GLY A 192 9.48 -5.16 -1.22
N PHE A 193 9.64 -5.30 -2.55
CA PHE A 193 8.64 -4.86 -3.50
C PHE A 193 7.32 -5.63 -3.33
N PRO A 194 6.16 -4.94 -3.28
CA PRO A 194 4.89 -5.57 -2.98
C PRO A 194 4.23 -6.19 -4.22
N LYS A 195 4.87 -7.23 -4.78
CA LYS A 195 4.44 -7.89 -6.04
C LYS A 195 2.95 -8.21 -6.05
N VAL A 196 2.46 -8.94 -5.04
CA VAL A 196 1.05 -9.37 -4.97
C VAL A 196 0.10 -8.18 -4.97
N THR A 197 0.25 -7.23 -4.05
CA THR A 197 -0.69 -6.12 -3.93
C THR A 197 -0.62 -5.20 -5.15
N LYS A 198 0.57 -4.99 -5.72
CA LYS A 198 0.77 -4.17 -6.93
C LYS A 198 0.14 -4.83 -8.17
N THR A 199 0.33 -6.13 -8.37
CA THR A 199 -0.24 -6.87 -9.50
C THR A 199 -1.77 -6.78 -9.50
N VAL A 200 -2.38 -7.01 -8.34
CA VAL A 200 -3.85 -6.90 -8.21
C VAL A 200 -4.31 -5.45 -8.39
N GLU A 201 -3.61 -4.46 -7.81
CA GLU A 201 -3.92 -3.04 -8.00
C GLU A 201 -3.95 -2.67 -9.49
N LEU A 202 -2.91 -3.06 -10.25
CA LEU A 202 -2.84 -2.82 -11.69
C LEU A 202 -4.02 -3.48 -12.42
N ALA A 203 -4.35 -4.73 -12.12
CA ALA A 203 -5.50 -5.39 -12.71
C ALA A 203 -6.83 -4.66 -12.39
N LEU A 204 -7.03 -4.17 -11.17
CA LEU A 204 -8.21 -3.39 -10.80
C LEU A 204 -8.28 -2.04 -11.53
N ILE A 205 -7.12 -1.37 -11.71
CA ILE A 205 -7.01 -0.15 -12.50
C ILE A 205 -7.42 -0.44 -13.95
N GLY A 206 -6.86 -1.48 -14.58
CA GLY A 206 -7.18 -1.80 -15.97
C GLY A 206 -8.62 -2.28 -16.17
N ARG A 207 -9.23 -2.95 -15.17
CA ARG A 207 -10.67 -3.25 -15.20
C ARG A 207 -11.52 -1.99 -15.28
N ARG A 208 -11.10 -0.92 -14.61
CA ARG A 208 -11.79 0.38 -14.66
C ARG A 208 -11.44 1.19 -15.90
N HIS A 209 -10.23 1.00 -16.41
CA HIS A 209 -9.63 1.75 -17.50
C HIS A 209 -9.11 0.80 -18.60
N PRO A 210 -10.00 0.08 -19.31
CA PRO A 210 -9.61 -0.90 -20.34
C PRO A 210 -8.85 -0.26 -21.51
#